data_AF-A0A932RPP2-F1
#
_entry.id   AF-A0A932RPP2-F1
#
_cell.length_a   1.000
_cell.length_b   1.000
_cell.length_c   1.000
_cell.angle_alpha   90.00
_cell.angle_beta   90.00
_cell.angle_gamma   90.00
#
_symmetry.space_group_name_H-M   'P 1'
#
loop_
_entity.id
_entity.type
_entity.pdbx_description
1 polymer ?
#
loop_
_entity_poly.entity_id
_entity_poly.type
_entity_poly.pdbx_seq_one_letter_code
_entity_poly.pdbx_strand_id
1 'polypeptide(L)'
;MKVFRGGILLLLALPLAAQQEQHMRTQTAPAAQAPQAVVQHYAFLTAEREAIERGEGFGMALAADKNGYPGPKHVLEMKKELMLTAEQEAAMQKLKTDMKEKALAKGKDVLLAEKRLEELFAQNKSAAELREETYRVASLRAELRWVHLSAHLAAKKILTPAQIEAYQRIRHGAGAHAH
;
A
#
# COMPACT_ATOMS: atom_id res chain seq x y z
N MET A 1 -93.23 15.41 13.58
CA MET A 1 -92.87 16.64 12.84
C MET A 1 -91.39 16.94 13.11
N LYS A 2 -90.57 17.01 12.04
CA LYS A 2 -89.24 17.66 11.91
C LYS A 2 -87.97 17.14 12.66
N VAL A 3 -87.11 16.44 11.88
CA VAL A 3 -85.63 16.59 11.61
C VAL A 3 -84.61 16.99 12.72
N PHE A 4 -83.68 16.07 13.04
CA PHE A 4 -82.18 16.08 12.93
C PHE A 4 -81.38 17.35 13.33
N ARG A 5 -80.32 17.33 14.17
CA ARG A 5 -78.91 16.84 14.06
C ARG A 5 -78.25 17.16 15.42
N GLY A 6 -77.25 16.50 16.01
CA GLY A 6 -76.12 15.68 15.59
C GLY A 6 -74.96 16.01 16.55
N GLY A 7 -74.14 15.05 16.96
CA GLY A 7 -72.96 15.35 17.79
C GLY A 7 -72.39 14.13 18.52
N ILE A 8 -71.56 13.35 17.81
CA ILE A 8 -70.72 12.28 18.37
C ILE A 8 -69.50 12.93 19.00
N LEU A 9 -69.22 12.65 20.29
CA LEU A 9 -67.95 13.00 20.93
C LEU A 9 -67.16 11.70 21.15
N LEU A 10 -66.09 11.53 20.36
CA LEU A 10 -65.14 10.43 20.42
C LEU A 10 -64.03 10.76 21.43
N LEU A 11 -63.77 9.87 22.38
CA LEU A 11 -62.59 9.89 23.26
C LEU A 11 -61.37 9.34 22.49
N LEU A 12 -60.27 10.08 22.44
CA LEU A 12 -58.96 9.59 21.98
C LEU A 12 -57.84 10.03 22.93
N ALA A 13 -57.06 9.03 23.33
CA ALA A 13 -55.93 9.09 24.24
C ALA A 13 -54.75 9.92 23.69
N LEU A 14 -54.00 10.54 24.61
CA LEU A 14 -52.80 11.34 24.32
C LEU A 14 -51.66 10.46 23.73
N PRO A 15 -51.06 10.82 22.58
CA PRO A 15 -49.85 10.18 22.12
C PRO A 15 -48.59 10.89 22.65
N LEU A 16 -47.72 10.04 23.20
CA LEU A 16 -46.35 10.23 23.66
C LEU A 16 -45.40 10.56 22.48
N ALA A 17 -45.60 11.69 21.79
CA ALA A 17 -44.87 12.01 20.55
C ALA A 17 -43.97 13.26 20.62
N ALA A 18 -43.79 13.88 21.80
CA ALA A 18 -43.00 15.11 21.93
C ALA A 18 -41.55 14.89 22.42
N GLN A 19 -41.15 13.66 22.76
CA GLN A 19 -39.80 13.35 23.26
C GLN A 19 -38.84 12.83 22.17
N GLN A 20 -39.34 12.61 20.95
CA GLN A 20 -38.55 12.07 19.84
C GLN A 20 -37.87 13.17 19.00
N GLU A 21 -38.31 14.43 19.12
CA GLU A 21 -37.74 15.56 18.37
C GLU A 21 -36.43 16.11 18.97
N GLN A 22 -36.11 15.83 20.24
CA GLN A 22 -34.81 16.18 20.84
C GLN A 22 -33.68 15.19 20.52
N HIS A 23 -33.98 14.06 19.88
CA HIS A 23 -32.97 13.16 19.30
C HIS A 23 -32.66 13.47 17.84
N MET A 24 -33.17 14.57 17.30
CA MET A 24 -32.59 15.22 16.13
C MET A 24 -31.45 16.17 16.54
N ARG A 25 -30.64 15.73 17.51
CA ARG A 25 -29.31 16.27 17.76
C ARG A 25 -28.50 16.02 16.49
N THR A 26 -28.29 17.09 15.73
CA THR A 26 -26.95 17.51 15.30
C THR A 26 -25.93 16.37 15.25
N GLN A 27 -25.98 15.54 14.22
CA GLN A 27 -24.84 14.72 13.83
C GLN A 27 -24.75 14.74 12.30
N THR A 28 -24.32 15.88 11.77
CA THR A 28 -23.13 15.83 10.90
C THR A 28 -22.13 14.94 11.63
N ALA A 29 -22.09 13.65 11.30
CA ALA A 29 -21.08 12.76 11.83
C ALA A 29 -19.73 13.39 11.44
N PRO A 30 -18.92 13.85 12.41
CA PRO A 30 -17.55 14.17 12.06
C PRO A 30 -16.90 12.87 11.60
N ALA A 31 -15.87 12.95 10.78
CA ALA A 31 -14.92 11.87 10.56
C ALA A 31 -14.15 11.54 11.87
N ALA A 32 -14.87 11.26 12.96
CA ALA A 32 -14.38 11.07 14.30
C ALA A 32 -14.50 9.58 14.67
N GLN A 33 -13.32 8.97 14.80
CA GLN A 33 -13.02 7.73 15.53
C GLN A 33 -13.28 6.41 14.79
N ALA A 34 -12.75 6.25 13.58
CA ALA A 34 -12.31 4.91 13.19
C ALA A 34 -11.24 4.43 14.21
N PRO A 35 -11.23 3.15 14.61
CA PRO A 35 -10.20 2.62 15.50
C PRO A 35 -8.80 3.00 14.99
N GLN A 36 -7.87 3.36 15.86
CA GLN A 36 -6.54 3.83 15.47
C GLN A 36 -5.81 2.85 14.53
N ALA A 37 -6.04 1.54 14.70
CA ALA A 37 -5.53 0.50 13.81
C ALA A 37 -6.05 0.62 12.37
N VAL A 38 -7.31 1.00 12.17
CA VAL A 38 -7.92 1.20 10.85
C VAL A 38 -7.28 2.42 10.17
N VAL A 39 -7.12 3.52 10.89
CA VAL A 39 -6.45 4.73 10.38
C VAL A 39 -5.01 4.43 9.97
N GLN A 40 -4.27 3.69 10.81
CA GLN A 40 -2.90 3.27 10.51
C GLN A 40 -2.83 2.34 9.30
N HIS A 41 -3.79 1.43 9.15
CA HIS A 41 -3.86 0.53 8.00
C HIS A 41 -4.05 1.31 6.69
N TYR A 42 -5.02 2.23 6.63
CA TYR A 42 -5.22 3.07 5.45
C TYR A 42 -4.01 3.96 5.16
N ALA A 43 -3.38 4.54 6.20
CA ALA A 43 -2.17 5.33 6.03
C ALA A 43 -1.02 4.51 5.42
N PHE A 44 -0.84 3.26 5.84
CA PHE A 44 0.15 2.35 5.26
C PHE A 44 -0.14 2.05 3.78
N LEU A 45 -1.39 1.74 3.44
CA LEU A 45 -1.80 1.47 2.05
C LEU A 45 -1.61 2.69 1.14
N THR A 46 -1.91 3.90 1.65
CA THR A 46 -1.64 5.15 0.93
C THR A 46 -0.14 5.33 0.70
N ALA A 47 0.68 5.15 1.73
CA ALA A 47 2.13 5.26 1.60
C ALA A 47 2.72 4.22 0.63
N GLU A 48 2.19 2.98 0.62
CA GLU A 48 2.58 1.96 -0.35
C GLU A 48 2.23 2.39 -1.77
N ARG A 49 0.99 2.87 -2.01
CA ARG A 49 0.56 3.37 -3.31
C ARG A 49 1.48 4.48 -3.82
N GLU A 50 1.74 5.48 -3.00
CA GLU A 50 2.61 6.60 -3.38
C GLU A 50 4.05 6.13 -3.66
N ALA A 51 4.55 5.14 -2.91
CA ALA A 51 5.85 4.54 -3.19
C ALA A 51 5.88 3.82 -4.54
N ILE A 52 4.83 3.05 -4.87
CA ILE A 52 4.67 2.40 -6.18
C ILE A 52 4.66 3.45 -7.29
N GLU A 53 3.95 4.57 -7.13
CA GLU A 53 3.90 5.68 -8.09
C GLU A 53 5.29 6.31 -8.32
N ARG A 54 6.16 6.30 -7.30
CA ARG A 54 7.55 6.78 -7.40
C ARG A 54 8.55 5.70 -7.85
N GLY A 55 8.10 4.46 -8.06
CA GLY A 55 8.96 3.31 -8.37
C GLY A 55 9.87 2.89 -7.20
N GLU A 56 9.43 3.17 -5.98
CA GLU A 56 10.13 2.84 -4.74
C GLU A 56 9.74 1.45 -4.24
N GLY A 57 10.70 0.76 -3.63
CA GLY A 57 10.49 -0.63 -3.23
C GLY A 57 9.61 -0.82 -1.99
N PHE A 58 9.41 0.19 -1.13
CA PHE A 58 8.57 0.09 0.09
C PHE A 58 8.66 -1.25 0.86
N GLY A 59 9.87 -1.80 1.02
CA GLY A 59 10.10 -3.08 1.70
C GLY A 59 10.02 -4.36 0.83
N MET A 60 9.71 -4.26 -0.46
CA MET A 60 9.61 -5.40 -1.40
C MET A 60 10.87 -6.28 -1.45
N ALA A 61 12.05 -5.68 -1.31
CA ALA A 61 13.34 -6.37 -1.30
C ALA A 61 13.91 -6.65 0.09
N LEU A 62 13.12 -6.51 1.17
CA LEU A 62 13.61 -6.70 2.54
C LEU A 62 14.21 -8.10 2.77
N ALA A 63 13.67 -9.12 2.09
CA ALA A 63 14.23 -10.47 2.12
C ALA A 63 15.66 -10.53 1.58
N ALA A 64 15.98 -9.74 0.55
CA ALA A 64 17.33 -9.67 -0.01
C ALA A 64 18.26 -8.84 0.90
N ASP A 65 17.81 -7.65 1.33
CA ASP A 65 18.60 -6.75 2.18
C ASP A 65 19.06 -7.42 3.48
N LYS A 66 18.12 -8.10 4.17
CA LYS A 66 18.43 -8.84 5.41
C LYS A 66 19.40 -10.01 5.22
N ASN A 67 19.55 -10.53 4.00
CA ASN A 67 20.42 -11.66 3.67
C ASN A 67 21.71 -11.23 2.96
N GLY A 68 22.13 -9.97 3.12
CA GLY A 68 23.40 -9.48 2.58
C GLY A 68 23.40 -9.25 1.07
N TYR A 69 22.23 -9.06 0.47
CA TYR A 69 22.13 -8.64 -0.92
C TYR A 69 21.91 -7.12 -0.96
N PRO A 70 22.92 -6.35 -1.39
CA PRO A 70 22.89 -4.90 -1.27
C PRO A 70 21.90 -4.26 -2.25
N GLY A 71 21.20 -3.22 -1.80
CA GLY A 71 20.31 -2.44 -2.67
C GLY A 71 21.08 -1.40 -3.50
N PRO A 72 20.86 -1.25 -4.82
CA PRO A 72 21.63 -0.34 -5.66
C PRO A 72 21.66 1.12 -5.19
N LYS A 73 20.53 1.62 -4.67
CA LYS A 73 20.43 2.96 -4.08
C LYS A 73 21.39 3.11 -2.88
N HIS A 74 21.35 2.15 -1.96
CA HIS A 74 22.14 2.19 -0.73
C HIS A 74 23.63 2.03 -0.99
N VAL A 75 24.02 1.22 -1.98
CA VAL A 75 25.43 1.12 -2.39
C VAL A 75 25.96 2.46 -2.90
N LEU A 76 25.19 3.15 -3.74
CA LEU A 76 25.59 4.46 -4.25
C LEU A 76 25.63 5.54 -3.15
N GLU A 77 24.74 5.46 -2.15
CA GLU A 77 24.78 6.32 -0.97
C GLU A 77 26.06 6.10 -0.13
N MET A 78 26.61 4.88 -0.13
CA MET A 78 27.80 4.46 0.63
C MET A 78 29.07 4.37 -0.24
N LYS A 79 29.09 5.00 -1.42
CA LYS A 79 30.12 4.72 -2.42
C LYS A 79 31.56 5.01 -1.95
N LYS A 80 31.73 6.00 -1.06
CA LYS A 80 33.04 6.39 -0.53
C LYS A 80 33.52 5.38 0.51
N GLU A 81 32.62 4.98 1.39
CA GLU A 81 32.84 4.01 2.46
C GLU A 81 33.11 2.61 1.91
N LEU A 82 32.49 2.27 0.77
CA LEU A 82 32.70 1.02 0.04
C LEU A 82 33.87 1.09 -0.95
N MET A 83 34.51 2.26 -1.09
CA MET A 83 35.61 2.50 -2.04
C MET A 83 35.30 1.96 -3.44
N LEU A 84 34.11 2.28 -3.97
CA LEU A 84 33.70 1.79 -5.29
C LEU A 84 34.67 2.28 -6.36
N THR A 85 35.03 1.40 -7.30
CA THR A 85 35.73 1.83 -8.52
C THR A 85 34.76 2.61 -9.43
N ALA A 86 35.32 3.36 -10.39
CA ALA A 86 34.50 4.08 -11.36
C ALA A 86 33.58 3.14 -12.15
N GLU A 87 34.06 1.94 -12.48
CA GLU A 87 33.31 0.90 -13.18
C GLU A 87 32.16 0.35 -12.33
N GLN A 88 32.42 0.11 -11.04
CA GLN A 88 31.38 -0.35 -10.11
C GLN A 88 30.31 0.73 -9.89
N GLU A 89 30.70 1.99 -9.72
CA GLU A 89 29.77 3.11 -9.59
C GLU A 89 28.89 3.24 -10.84
N ALA A 90 29.48 3.19 -12.04
CA ALA A 90 28.74 3.26 -13.31
C ALA A 90 27.77 2.08 -13.47
N ALA A 91 28.22 0.85 -13.18
CA ALA A 91 27.38 -0.35 -13.23
C ALA A 91 26.22 -0.27 -12.23
N MET A 92 26.47 0.21 -11.01
CA MET A 92 25.45 0.35 -9.99
C MET A 92 24.43 1.46 -10.32
N GLN A 93 24.88 2.56 -10.91
CA GLN A 93 24.02 3.63 -11.38
C GLN A 93 23.12 3.16 -12.53
N LYS A 94 23.66 2.40 -13.49
CA LYS A 94 22.86 1.77 -14.55
C LYS A 94 21.83 0.82 -13.96
N LEU A 95 22.24 -0.06 -13.04
CA LEU A 95 21.34 -1.02 -12.41
C LEU A 95 20.21 -0.33 -11.63
N LYS A 96 20.50 0.74 -10.90
CA LYS A 96 19.49 1.54 -10.19
C LYS A 96 18.49 2.17 -11.16
N THR A 97 18.97 2.73 -12.26
CA THR A 97 18.11 3.35 -13.29
C THR A 97 17.22 2.31 -13.96
N ASP A 98 17.79 1.22 -14.47
CA ASP A 98 17.06 0.13 -15.11
C ASP A 98 15.97 -0.46 -14.16
N MET A 99 16.32 -0.66 -12.89
CA MET A 99 15.36 -1.13 -11.87
C MET A 99 14.22 -0.12 -11.69
N LYS A 100 14.53 1.18 -11.56
CA LYS A 100 13.53 2.22 -11.34
C LYS A 100 12.56 2.32 -12.52
N GLU A 101 13.06 2.28 -13.75
CA GLU A 101 12.22 2.30 -14.95
C GLU A 101 11.25 1.11 -15.00
N LYS A 102 11.76 -0.10 -14.71
CA LYS A 102 10.93 -1.31 -14.62
C LYS A 102 9.91 -1.21 -13.49
N ALA A 103 10.30 -0.68 -12.33
CA ALA A 103 9.41 -0.53 -11.18
C ALA A 103 8.28 0.46 -11.48
N LEU A 104 8.56 1.57 -12.16
CA LEU A 104 7.54 2.53 -12.60
C LEU A 104 6.56 1.90 -13.58
N ALA A 105 7.06 1.17 -14.59
CA ALA A 105 6.22 0.50 -15.57
C ALA A 105 5.31 -0.57 -14.93
N LYS A 106 5.89 -1.48 -14.13
CA LYS A 106 5.14 -2.52 -13.43
C LYS A 106 4.21 -1.94 -12.35
N GLY A 107 4.64 -0.89 -11.66
CA GLY A 107 3.84 -0.19 -10.67
C GLY A 107 2.57 0.39 -11.28
N LYS A 108 2.66 1.03 -12.45
CA LYS A 108 1.50 1.49 -13.20
C LYS A 108 0.52 0.35 -13.51
N ASP A 109 1.02 -0.81 -13.95
CA ASP A 109 0.17 -1.97 -14.24
C ASP A 109 -0.56 -2.47 -12.99
N VAL A 110 0.14 -2.54 -11.84
CA VAL A 110 -0.47 -2.89 -10.55
C VAL A 110 -1.61 -1.93 -10.21
N LEU A 111 -1.35 -0.61 -10.25
CA LEU A 111 -2.36 0.39 -9.87
C LEU A 111 -3.58 0.38 -10.80
N LEU A 112 -3.39 0.10 -12.09
CA LEU A 112 -4.49 -0.04 -13.04
C LEU A 112 -5.33 -1.30 -12.76
N ALA A 113 -4.69 -2.42 -12.43
CA ALA A 113 -5.38 -3.67 -12.08
C ALA A 113 -6.16 -3.53 -10.75
N GLU A 114 -5.58 -2.88 -9.75
CA GLU A 114 -6.28 -2.58 -8.49
C GLU A 114 -7.51 -1.71 -8.72
N LYS A 115 -7.37 -0.64 -9.52
CA LYS A 115 -8.50 0.22 -9.91
C LYS A 115 -9.58 -0.57 -10.68
N ARG A 116 -9.16 -1.49 -11.56
CA ARG A 116 -10.08 -2.37 -12.28
C ARG A 116 -10.83 -3.29 -11.31
N LEU A 117 -10.16 -3.86 -10.33
CA LEU A 117 -10.79 -4.70 -9.31
C LEU A 117 -11.86 -3.93 -8.53
N GLU A 118 -11.57 -2.69 -8.11
CA GLU A 118 -12.54 -1.78 -7.47
C GLU A 118 -13.76 -1.53 -8.39
N GLU A 119 -13.53 -1.27 -9.68
CA GLU A 119 -14.60 -1.07 -10.67
C GLU A 119 -15.47 -2.32 -10.85
N LEU A 120 -14.88 -3.53 -10.87
CA LEU A 120 -15.64 -4.79 -10.99
C LEU A 120 -16.55 -5.01 -9.77
N PHE A 121 -16.09 -4.67 -8.55
CA PHE A 121 -16.94 -4.69 -7.36
C PHE A 121 -18.08 -3.67 -7.46
N ALA A 122 -17.80 -2.43 -7.87
CA ALA A 122 -18.82 -1.40 -8.03
C ALA A 122 -19.89 -1.76 -9.08
N GLN A 123 -19.52 -2.57 -10.08
CA GLN A 123 -20.40 -3.06 -11.13
C GLN A 123 -21.14 -4.36 -10.76
N ASN A 124 -20.98 -4.88 -9.54
CA ASN A 124 -21.56 -6.16 -9.09
C ASN A 124 -21.25 -7.33 -10.04
N LYS A 125 -20.00 -7.42 -10.50
CA LYS A 125 -19.53 -8.47 -11.39
C LYS A 125 -19.54 -9.85 -10.74
N SER A 126 -19.49 -10.88 -11.57
CA SER A 126 -19.55 -12.26 -11.10
C SER A 126 -18.33 -12.62 -10.25
N ALA A 127 -18.49 -13.59 -9.34
CA ALA A 127 -17.39 -14.12 -8.54
C ALA A 127 -16.23 -14.65 -9.41
N ALA A 128 -16.53 -15.15 -10.61
CA ALA A 128 -15.51 -15.61 -11.56
C ALA A 128 -14.65 -14.45 -12.09
N GLU A 129 -15.28 -13.36 -12.54
CA GLU A 129 -14.56 -12.14 -13.00
C GLU A 129 -13.72 -11.53 -11.88
N LEU A 130 -14.26 -11.43 -10.67
CA LEU A 130 -13.53 -10.91 -9.50
C LEU A 130 -12.31 -11.78 -9.15
N ARG A 131 -12.48 -13.12 -9.22
CA ARG A 131 -11.40 -14.07 -8.96
C ARG A 131 -10.29 -13.93 -10.01
N GLU A 132 -10.65 -13.81 -11.28
CA GLU A 132 -9.69 -13.60 -12.36
C GLU A 132 -8.86 -12.32 -12.17
N GLU A 133 -9.51 -11.18 -11.93
CA GLU A 133 -8.80 -9.92 -11.72
C GLU A 133 -7.93 -9.95 -10.46
N THR A 134 -8.38 -10.64 -9.39
CA THR A 134 -7.57 -10.84 -8.18
C THR A 134 -6.26 -11.59 -8.49
N TYR A 135 -6.30 -12.64 -9.32
CA TYR A 135 -5.07 -13.33 -9.75
C TYR A 135 -4.17 -12.43 -10.60
N ARG A 136 -4.76 -11.60 -11.46
CA ARG A 136 -4.02 -10.64 -12.26
C ARG A 136 -3.28 -9.63 -11.37
N VAL A 137 -3.96 -9.03 -10.40
CA VAL A 137 -3.36 -8.13 -9.40
C VAL A 137 -2.19 -8.81 -8.68
N ALA A 138 -2.41 -10.04 -8.18
CA ALA A 138 -1.38 -10.80 -7.48
C ALA A 138 -0.15 -11.08 -8.35
N SER A 139 -0.35 -11.45 -9.62
CA SER A 139 0.75 -11.69 -10.57
C SER A 139 1.56 -10.42 -10.83
N LEU A 140 0.91 -9.28 -11.05
CA LEU A 140 1.58 -8.01 -11.28
C LEU A 140 2.35 -7.54 -10.05
N ARG A 141 1.79 -7.71 -8.85
CA ARG A 141 2.50 -7.43 -7.58
C ARG A 141 3.72 -8.34 -7.40
N ALA A 142 3.63 -9.61 -7.80
CA ALA A 142 4.76 -10.53 -7.77
C ALA A 142 5.88 -10.08 -8.73
N GLU A 143 5.53 -9.66 -9.95
CA GLU A 143 6.49 -9.11 -10.91
C GLU A 143 7.16 -7.84 -10.39
N LEU A 144 6.40 -6.89 -9.84
CA LEU A 144 6.95 -5.67 -9.25
C LEU A 144 7.92 -5.99 -8.10
N ARG A 145 7.55 -6.91 -7.21
CA ARG A 145 8.45 -7.37 -6.15
C ARG A 145 9.72 -7.99 -6.71
N TRP A 146 9.60 -8.77 -7.79
CA TRP A 146 10.73 -9.39 -8.47
C TRP A 146 11.68 -8.35 -9.09
N VAL A 147 11.18 -7.23 -9.62
CA VAL A 147 12.03 -6.12 -10.11
C VAL A 147 13.00 -5.66 -9.02
N HIS A 148 12.52 -5.47 -7.79
CA HIS A 148 13.39 -5.05 -6.68
C HIS A 148 14.32 -6.17 -6.21
N LEU A 149 13.82 -7.39 -6.03
CA LEU A 149 14.64 -8.53 -5.58
C LEU A 149 15.76 -8.85 -6.59
N SER A 150 15.44 -8.87 -7.88
CA SER A 150 16.43 -9.15 -8.94
C SER A 150 17.50 -8.06 -9.04
N ALA A 151 17.17 -6.80 -8.76
CA ALA A 151 18.17 -5.74 -8.67
C ALA A 151 19.15 -5.96 -7.51
N HIS A 152 18.68 -6.41 -6.35
CA HIS A 152 19.57 -6.79 -5.24
C HIS A 152 20.46 -7.99 -5.60
N LEU A 153 19.93 -9.00 -6.31
CA LEU A 153 20.72 -10.13 -6.83
C LEU A 153 21.82 -9.68 -7.78
N ALA A 154 21.51 -8.73 -8.68
CA ALA A 154 22.49 -8.19 -9.63
C ALA A 154 23.54 -7.32 -8.92
N ALA A 155 23.13 -6.48 -7.97
CA ALA A 155 24.04 -5.61 -7.23
C ALA A 155 25.11 -6.40 -6.47
N LYS A 156 24.74 -7.54 -5.88
CA LYS A 156 25.70 -8.43 -5.20
C LYS A 156 26.83 -8.90 -6.12
N LYS A 157 26.56 -9.08 -7.43
CA LYS A 157 27.56 -9.54 -8.41
C LYS A 157 28.54 -8.45 -8.84
N ILE A 158 28.21 -7.17 -8.60
CA ILE A 158 29.06 -6.02 -8.95
C ILE A 158 30.12 -5.77 -7.87
N LEU A 159 29.80 -6.08 -6.62
CA LEU A 159 30.66 -5.83 -5.47
C LEU A 159 31.59 -7.00 -5.18
N THR A 160 32.75 -6.68 -4.60
CA THR A 160 33.65 -7.70 -4.04
C THR A 160 33.09 -8.24 -2.72
N PRO A 161 33.54 -9.44 -2.27
CA PRO A 161 33.17 -9.96 -0.96
C PRO A 161 33.43 -8.98 0.20
N ALA A 162 34.59 -8.32 0.19
CA ALA A 162 34.95 -7.33 1.21
C ALA A 162 34.02 -6.10 1.21
N GLN A 163 33.56 -5.66 0.03
CA GLN A 163 32.58 -4.57 -0.07
C GLN A 163 31.19 -5.00 0.43
N ILE A 164 30.79 -6.27 0.20
CA ILE A 164 29.52 -6.80 0.72
C ILE A 164 29.57 -6.85 2.25
N GLU A 165 30.66 -7.34 2.84
CA GLU A 165 30.85 -7.33 4.30
C GLU A 165 30.83 -5.91 4.87
N ALA A 166 31.53 -4.97 4.23
CA ALA A 166 31.51 -3.56 4.61
C ALA A 166 30.09 -2.96 4.54
N TYR A 167 29.36 -3.24 3.46
CA TYR A 167 27.96 -2.82 3.30
C TYR A 167 27.09 -3.33 4.44
N GLN A 168 27.18 -4.63 4.77
CA GLN A 168 26.38 -5.21 5.86
C GLN A 168 26.70 -4.56 7.20
N ARG A 169 27.98 -4.30 7.51
CA ARG A 169 28.36 -3.61 8.75
C ARG A 169 27.82 -2.18 8.81
N ILE A 170 27.91 -1.42 7.71
CA ILE A 170 27.42 -0.03 7.66
C ILE A 170 25.89 0.01 7.76
N ARG A 171 25.21 -0.88 7.03
CA ARG A 171 23.75 -0.85 6.89
C ARG A 171 23.01 -1.40 8.11
N HIS A 172 23.52 -2.48 8.70
CA HIS A 172 22.83 -3.26 9.74
C HIS A 172 23.58 -3.32 11.07
N GLY A 173 24.78 -2.75 11.16
CA GLY A 173 25.62 -2.75 12.36
C GLY A 173 26.44 -4.04 12.55
N ALA A 174 27.37 -4.02 13.52
CA ALA A 174 28.17 -5.19 13.88
C ALA A 174 27.29 -6.19 14.66
N GLY A 175 26.85 -7.27 14.01
CA GLY A 175 26.01 -8.31 14.63
C GLY A 175 24.92 -8.91 13.72
N ALA A 176 24.69 -8.33 12.54
CA ALA A 176 23.61 -8.74 11.63
C ALA A 176 23.77 -10.13 10.97
N HIS A 177 24.80 -10.90 11.33
CA HIS A 177 25.03 -12.27 10.85
C HIS A 177 24.39 -13.35 11.73
N ALA A 178 23.75 -12.99 12.84
CA ALA A 178 23.21 -13.97 13.78
C ALA A 178 21.69 -14.08 13.66
N HIS A 179 21.17 -14.71 12.60
CA HIS A 179 19.87 -15.41 12.59
C HIS A 179 19.82 -16.44 11.46
#